data_AF-A0A7C5SBU9-F1
#
_entry.id   AF-A0A7C5SBU9-F1
#
_cell.length_a   1.000
_cell.length_b   1.000
_cell.length_c   1.000
_cell.angle_alpha   90.00
_cell.angle_beta   90.00
_cell.angle_gamma   90.00
#
_symmetry.space_group_name_H-M   'P 1'
#
loop_
_entity.id
_entity.type
_entity.pdbx_description
1 polymer ?
#
loop_
_entity_poly.entity_id
_entity_poly.type
_entity_poly.pdbx_seq_one_letter_code
_entity_poly.pdbx_strand_id
1 'polypeptide(L)'
;MAERYPYKNRQGFTLLEVLIATVVLAISLAGLYTIIKTNITTSEFIKRKIELSTAGSELFYTLYSSEKEIESTGTYLNYEDHRGVKYRIEKKPLGYFDISEITLYIKKDGSEIAYHFYK
;
A
#
# COMPACT_ATOMS: atom_id res chain seq x y z
N MET A 1 -24.94 -47.56 56.58
CA MET A 1 -24.58 -47.76 55.16
C MET A 1 -24.11 -46.41 54.64
N ALA A 2 -22.79 -46.19 54.52
CA ALA A 2 -22.23 -44.90 54.10
C ALA A 2 -21.62 -45.06 52.70
N GLU A 3 -22.24 -44.41 51.73
CA GLU A 3 -21.86 -44.42 50.32
C GLU A 3 -20.61 -43.54 50.15
N ARG A 4 -19.47 -44.18 49.85
CA ARG A 4 -18.22 -43.46 49.53
C ARG A 4 -18.26 -43.03 48.06
N TYR A 5 -18.47 -41.75 47.80
CA TYR A 5 -18.28 -41.17 46.47
C TYR A 5 -16.80 -41.29 46.06
N PRO A 6 -16.48 -41.76 44.84
CA PRO A 6 -15.10 -41.87 44.39
C PRO A 6 -14.48 -40.49 44.20
N TYR A 7 -13.30 -40.29 44.79
CA TYR A 7 -12.51 -39.08 44.68
C TYR A 7 -12.10 -38.84 43.21
N LYS A 8 -12.63 -37.78 42.60
CA LYS A 8 -12.27 -37.37 41.23
C LYS A 8 -10.83 -36.87 41.23
N ASN A 9 -9.91 -37.69 40.73
CA ASN A 9 -8.48 -37.39 40.67
C ASN A 9 -8.25 -36.14 39.82
N ARG A 10 -7.85 -35.01 40.43
CA ARG A 10 -7.47 -33.80 39.71
C ARG A 10 -6.04 -33.99 39.19
N GLN A 11 -5.90 -34.59 38.02
CA GLN A 11 -4.60 -34.67 37.35
C GLN A 11 -4.17 -33.24 36.96
N GLY A 12 -3.10 -32.76 37.59
CA GLY A 12 -2.45 -31.50 37.23
C GLY A 12 -1.52 -31.70 36.03
N PHE A 13 -1.10 -30.60 35.41
CA PHE A 13 -0.12 -30.63 34.32
C PHE A 13 1.28 -30.91 34.86
N THR A 14 2.03 -31.74 34.13
CA THR A 14 3.45 -31.90 34.36
C THR A 14 4.22 -30.67 33.88
N LEU A 15 5.39 -30.41 34.47
CA LEU A 15 6.24 -29.29 34.08
C LEU A 15 6.66 -29.40 32.60
N LEU A 16 6.85 -30.62 32.10
CA LEU A 16 7.19 -30.89 30.71
C LEU A 16 6.05 -30.55 29.75
N GLU A 17 4.80 -30.87 30.10
CA GLU A 17 3.62 -30.48 29.28
C GLU A 17 3.47 -28.97 29.20
N VAL A 18 3.67 -28.25 30.32
CA VAL A 18 3.64 -26.79 30.33
C VAL A 18 4.76 -26.22 29.45
N LEU A 19 5.97 -26.77 29.53
CA LEU A 19 7.10 -26.35 28.70
C LEU A 19 6.78 -26.52 27.20
N ILE A 20 6.29 -27.69 26.80
CA ILE A 20 5.92 -27.96 25.40
C ILE A 20 4.81 -27.01 24.95
N ALA A 21 3.76 -26.83 25.77
CA ALA A 21 2.67 -25.92 25.47
C ALA A 21 3.16 -24.48 25.26
N THR A 22 4.11 -24.01 26.08
CA THR A 22 4.66 -22.66 25.93
C THR A 22 5.50 -22.50 24.66
N VAL A 23 6.25 -23.52 24.26
CA VAL A 23 7.04 -23.48 23.00
C VAL A 23 6.10 -23.43 21.80
N VAL A 24 5.07 -24.28 21.78
CA VAL A 24 4.06 -24.29 20.71
C VAL A 24 3.33 -22.94 20.63
N LEU A 25 2.97 -22.36 21.79
CA LEU A 25 2.36 -21.04 21.85
C LEU A 25 3.28 -19.95 21.31
N ALA A 26 4.57 -19.97 21.68
CA ALA A 26 5.55 -18.99 21.21
C ALA A 26 5.73 -19.03 19.69
N ILE A 27 5.83 -20.23 19.10
CA ILE A 27 5.92 -20.41 17.64
C ILE A 27 4.65 -19.88 16.97
N SER A 28 3.48 -20.18 17.53
CA SER A 28 2.19 -19.73 16.99
C SER A 28 2.07 -18.21 17.00
N LEU A 29 2.46 -17.55 18.10
CA LEU A 29 2.47 -16.09 18.22
C LEU A 29 3.47 -15.44 17.27
N ALA A 30 4.65 -16.03 17.06
CA ALA A 30 5.63 -15.52 16.11
C ALA A 30 5.11 -15.55 14.66
N GLY A 31 4.39 -16.62 14.29
CA GLY A 31 3.70 -16.71 13.00
C GLY A 31 2.64 -15.62 12.84
N LEU A 32 1.75 -15.48 13.82
CA LEU A 32 0.69 -14.46 13.82
C LEU A 32 1.27 -13.04 13.73
N TYR A 33 2.31 -12.75 14.50
CA TYR A 33 2.98 -11.45 14.48
C TYR A 33 3.51 -11.10 13.08
N THR A 34 4.17 -12.05 12.42
CA THR A 34 4.70 -11.86 11.06
C THR A 34 3.59 -11.55 10.06
N ILE A 35 2.47 -12.27 10.15
CA ILE A 35 1.32 -12.08 9.27
C ILE A 35 0.70 -10.70 9.50
N ILE A 36 0.47 -10.30 10.76
CA ILE A 36 -0.11 -9.00 11.10
C ILE A 36 0.80 -7.86 10.61
N LYS A 37 2.10 -7.94 10.91
CA LYS A 37 3.08 -6.94 10.49
C LYS A 37 3.10 -6.77 8.97
N THR A 38 3.15 -7.88 8.25
CA THR A 38 3.13 -7.88 6.79
C THR A 38 1.85 -7.23 6.26
N ASN A 39 0.68 -7.62 6.80
CA ASN A 39 -0.60 -7.04 6.39
C ASN A 39 -0.68 -5.53 6.61
N ILE A 40 -0.21 -5.02 7.76
CA ILE A 40 -0.19 -3.58 8.04
C ILE A 40 0.68 -2.86 7.01
N THR A 41 1.91 -3.33 6.79
CA THR A 41 2.83 -2.73 5.82
C THR A 41 2.27 -2.77 4.40
N THR A 42 1.70 -3.91 3.98
CA THR A 42 1.07 -4.05 2.66
C THR A 42 -0.14 -3.14 2.52
N SER A 43 -0.99 -3.04 3.54
CA SER A 43 -2.16 -2.16 3.53
C SER A 43 -1.77 -0.69 3.41
N GLU A 44 -0.75 -0.24 4.14
CA GLU A 44 -0.24 1.12 4.00
C GLU A 44 0.32 1.39 2.61
N PHE A 45 1.07 0.44 2.05
CA PHE A 45 1.62 0.55 0.70
C PHE A 45 0.51 0.63 -0.36
N ILE A 46 -0.52 -0.23 -0.25
CA ILE A 46 -1.68 -0.21 -1.15
C ILE A 46 -2.42 1.12 -1.03
N LYS A 47 -2.66 1.61 0.20
CA LYS A 47 -3.30 2.90 0.41
C LYS A 47 -2.54 4.05 -0.27
N ARG A 48 -1.20 4.09 -0.12
CA ARG A 48 -0.35 5.08 -0.80
C ARG A 48 -0.44 5.00 -2.32
N LYS A 49 -0.44 3.79 -2.88
CA LYS A 49 -0.62 3.57 -4.34
C LYS A 49 -1.99 4.01 -4.83
N ILE A 50 -3.06 3.75 -4.07
CA ILE A 50 -4.42 4.19 -4.41
C ILE A 50 -4.48 5.72 -4.40
N GLU A 51 -3.98 6.38 -3.36
CA GLU A 51 -3.96 7.85 -3.29
C GLU A 51 -3.21 8.49 -4.48
N LEU A 52 -2.04 7.93 -4.82
CA LEU A 52 -1.28 8.37 -6.00
C LEU A 52 -2.01 8.11 -7.31
N SER A 53 -2.68 6.96 -7.43
CA SER A 53 -3.43 6.61 -8.63
C SER A 53 -4.65 7.52 -8.79
N THR A 54 -5.36 7.84 -7.72
CA THR A 54 -6.52 8.73 -7.75
C THR A 54 -6.10 10.15 -8.14
N ALA A 55 -5.14 10.73 -7.42
CA ALA A 55 -4.62 12.06 -7.73
C ALA A 55 -4.10 12.14 -9.17
N GLY A 56 -3.44 11.06 -9.62
CA GLY A 56 -2.92 11.01 -10.97
C GLY A 56 -3.94 10.82 -12.06
N SER A 57 -4.99 10.06 -11.79
CA SER A 57 -6.11 9.95 -12.72
C SER A 57 -6.82 11.29 -12.87
N GLU A 58 -7.05 12.03 -11.78
CA GLU A 58 -7.70 13.35 -11.81
C GLU A 58 -6.89 14.37 -12.62
N LEU A 59 -5.58 14.44 -12.38
CA LEU A 59 -4.69 15.32 -13.12
C LEU A 59 -4.56 14.90 -14.58
N PHE A 60 -4.45 13.59 -14.86
CA PHE A 60 -4.47 13.05 -16.22
C PHE A 60 -5.74 13.48 -16.96
N TYR A 61 -6.92 13.28 -16.37
CA TYR A 61 -8.18 13.66 -17.00
C TYR A 61 -8.22 15.16 -17.27
N THR A 62 -7.80 15.99 -16.31
CA THR A 62 -7.77 17.45 -16.46
C THR A 62 -6.88 17.89 -17.63
N LEU A 63 -5.69 17.30 -17.76
CA LEU A 63 -4.77 17.60 -18.86
C LEU A 63 -5.32 17.09 -20.20
N TYR A 64 -5.84 15.87 -20.22
CA TYR A 64 -6.36 15.24 -21.43
C TYR A 64 -7.59 15.97 -21.97
N SER A 65 -8.54 16.34 -21.09
CA SER A 65 -9.79 17.01 -21.46
C SER A 65 -9.63 18.51 -21.73
N SER A 66 -8.60 19.15 -21.19
CA SER A 66 -8.36 20.59 -21.40
C SER A 66 -7.95 20.87 -22.85
N GLU A 67 -8.60 21.79 -23.55
CA GLU A 67 -8.17 22.20 -24.91
C GLU A 67 -6.83 22.96 -24.92
N LYS A 68 -6.34 23.39 -23.76
CA LYS A 68 -5.05 24.09 -23.64
C LYS A 68 -3.88 23.19 -24.03
N GLU A 69 -2.89 23.82 -24.67
CA GLU A 69 -1.61 23.18 -24.91
C GLU A 69 -0.95 22.78 -23.59
N ILE A 70 -0.51 21.53 -23.51
CA ILE A 70 0.20 21.01 -22.34
C ILE A 70 1.67 21.37 -22.48
N GLU A 71 2.20 22.10 -21.51
CA GLU A 71 3.62 22.44 -21.43
C GLU A 71 4.39 21.46 -20.54
N SER A 72 5.66 21.26 -20.86
CA SER A 72 6.58 20.49 -20.02
C SER A 72 6.95 21.31 -18.78
N THR A 73 6.88 20.72 -17.59
CA THR A 73 7.19 21.43 -16.35
C THR A 73 8.68 21.43 -16.02
N GLY A 74 9.45 20.47 -16.55
CA GLY A 74 10.88 20.26 -16.29
C GLY A 74 11.23 19.82 -14.85
N THR A 75 10.45 20.23 -13.86
CA THR A 75 10.62 19.94 -12.42
C THR A 75 9.32 19.43 -11.79
N TYR A 76 9.41 18.93 -10.56
CA TYR A 76 8.24 18.50 -9.79
C TYR A 76 7.55 19.70 -9.14
N LEU A 77 6.30 19.94 -9.53
CA LEU A 77 5.41 20.93 -8.95
C LEU A 77 4.52 20.27 -7.89
N ASN A 78 4.08 21.03 -6.89
CA ASN A 78 3.10 20.51 -5.93
C ASN A 78 1.72 20.48 -6.58
N TYR A 79 0.97 19.41 -6.36
CA TYR A 79 -0.43 19.35 -6.76
C TYR A 79 -1.29 19.93 -5.63
N GLU A 80 -1.91 21.09 -5.84
CA GLU A 80 -2.62 21.82 -4.77
C GLU A 80 -3.80 21.04 -4.18
N ASP A 81 -4.54 20.30 -5.03
CA ASP A 81 -5.72 19.54 -4.61
C ASP A 81 -5.36 18.33 -3.73
N HIS A 82 -4.10 17.87 -3.78
CA HIS A 82 -3.64 16.66 -3.08
C HIS A 82 -2.38 16.92 -2.27
N ARG A 83 -2.55 17.03 -0.95
CA ARG A 83 -1.45 17.32 -0.02
C ARG A 83 -0.30 16.31 -0.15
N GLY A 84 0.89 16.85 -0.41
CA GLY A 84 2.14 16.08 -0.51
C GLY A 84 2.33 15.33 -1.83
N VAL A 85 1.36 15.39 -2.75
CA VAL A 85 1.51 14.90 -4.12
C VAL A 85 2.27 15.94 -4.94
N LYS A 86 3.25 15.48 -5.71
CA LYS A 86 3.98 16.28 -6.67
C LYS A 86 3.83 15.69 -8.06
N TYR A 87 3.82 16.51 -9.09
CA TYR A 87 3.74 16.07 -10.46
C TYR A 87 4.79 16.72 -11.35
N ARG A 88 5.15 16.05 -12.43
CA ARG A 88 6.05 16.53 -13.47
C ARG A 88 5.55 16.07 -14.82
N ILE A 89 5.54 16.96 -15.81
CA ILE A 89 5.10 16.66 -17.16
C ILE A 89 6.31 16.73 -18.09
N GLU A 90 6.49 15.70 -18.90
CA GLU A 90 7.45 15.67 -20.00
C GLU A 90 6.67 15.55 -21.32
N LYS A 91 6.90 16.50 -22.24
CA LYS A 91 6.32 16.49 -23.59
C LYS A 91 7.40 16.19 -24.60
N LYS A 92 7.17 15.20 -25.46
CA LYS A 92 8.06 14.79 -26.54
C LYS A 92 7.30 14.80 -27.87
N PRO A 93 7.68 15.64 -28.84
CA PRO A 93 7.04 15.64 -30.15
C PRO A 93 7.38 14.35 -30.91
N LEU A 94 6.40 13.74 -31.58
CA LEU A 94 6.58 12.47 -32.32
C LEU A 94 6.92 12.67 -33.81
N GLY A 95 7.02 13.91 -34.27
CA GLY A 95 7.38 14.23 -35.66
C GLY A 95 6.24 14.02 -36.67
N TYR A 96 5.02 13.73 -36.19
CA TYR A 96 3.79 13.62 -36.99
C TYR A 96 2.77 14.65 -36.49
N PHE A 97 2.11 15.36 -37.43
CA PHE A 97 0.99 16.30 -37.26
C PHE A 97 0.56 16.60 -35.82
N ASP A 98 1.14 17.63 -35.20
CA ASP A 98 0.78 18.19 -33.89
C ASP A 98 0.64 17.20 -32.70
N ILE A 99 0.95 15.91 -32.89
CA ILE A 99 0.85 14.88 -31.86
C ILE A 99 2.16 14.83 -31.08
N SER A 100 2.02 14.97 -29.78
CA SER A 100 3.08 14.82 -28.80
C SER A 100 2.78 13.65 -27.86
N GLU A 101 3.83 12.92 -27.51
CA GLU A 101 3.82 12.00 -26.39
C GLU A 101 3.98 12.81 -25.10
N ILE A 102 3.08 12.62 -24.16
CA ILE A 102 3.07 13.30 -22.88
C ILE A 102 3.21 12.24 -21.79
N THR A 103 4.23 12.40 -20.96
CA THR A 103 4.45 11.58 -19.77
C THR A 103 4.20 12.41 -18.52
N LEU A 104 3.19 12.02 -17.75
CA LEU A 104 2.84 12.62 -16.47
C LEU A 104 3.39 11.74 -15.33
N TYR A 105 4.41 12.23 -14.65
CA TYR A 105 4.99 11.62 -13.46
C TYR A 105 4.33 12.18 -12.22
N ILE A 106 3.95 11.32 -11.28
CA ILE A 106 3.30 11.70 -10.03
C ILE A 106 3.94 10.98 -8.88
N LYS A 107 4.33 11.74 -7.86
CA LYS A 107 5.18 11.28 -6.77
C LYS A 107 4.64 11.71 -5.42
N LYS A 108 4.67 10.80 -4.45
CA LYS A 108 4.32 11.03 -3.05
C LYS A 108 5.05 10.02 -2.17
N ASP A 109 5.65 10.48 -1.07
CA ASP A 109 6.25 9.63 -0.02
C ASP A 109 7.16 8.51 -0.56
N GLY A 110 7.98 8.82 -1.56
CA GLY A 110 8.94 7.89 -2.18
C GLY A 110 8.36 6.95 -3.25
N SER A 111 7.04 6.94 -3.45
CA SER A 111 6.38 6.22 -4.55
C SER A 111 6.15 7.12 -5.75
N GLU A 112 6.30 6.58 -6.96
CA GLU A 112 6.08 7.29 -8.23
C GLU A 112 5.25 6.44 -9.20
N ILE A 113 4.36 7.09 -9.95
CA ILE A 113 3.56 6.52 -11.04
C ILE A 113 3.75 7.41 -12.26
N ALA A 114 3.84 6.81 -13.45
CA ALA A 114 3.88 7.54 -14.72
C ALA A 114 2.67 7.17 -15.58
N TYR A 115 2.03 8.17 -16.17
CA TYR A 115 0.98 8.02 -17.18
C TYR A 115 1.51 8.48 -18.52
N HIS A 116 1.35 7.64 -19.54
CA HIS A 116 1.74 7.96 -20.91
C HIS A 116 0.49 8.13 -21.76
N PHE A 117 0.40 9.26 -22.46
CA PHE A 117 -0.71 9.53 -23.37
C PHE A 117 -0.27 10.40 -24.54
N TYR A 118 -1.09 10.40 -25.59
CA TYR A 118 -0.83 11.12 -26.82
C TYR A 118 -1.88 12.20 -27.01
N LYS A 119 -1.42 13.39 -27.35
CA LYS A 119 -2.26 14.54 -27.66
C LYS A 119 -1.60 15.41 -28.69
#